data_AF-A0A0A9CDU2-F1
#
_entry.id   AF-A0A0A9CDU2-F1
#
_cell.length_a   1.000
_cell.length_b   1.000
_cell.length_c   1.000
_cell.angle_alpha   90.00
_cell.angle_beta   90.00
_cell.angle_gamma   90.00
#
_symmetry.space_group_name_H-M   'P 1'
#
loop_
_entity.id
_entity.type
_entity.pdbx_description
1 polymer ?
#
loop_
_entity_poly.entity_id
_entity_poly.type
_entity_poly.pdbx_seq_one_letter_code
_entity_poly.pdbx_strand_id
1 'polypeptide(L)' 'MSAKKWWATQLGPGNNSNISFSQRLQILAYTIWNLWKERCCRIFDHKALSEQQVSLLIQQDVGAMQLAREELESE' A
#
# COMPACT_ATOMS: atom_id res chain seq x y z
N MET A 1 -0.21 -1.07 14.21
CA MET A 1 -1.35 -0.23 13.78
C MET A 1 -2.29 -1.12 12.97
N SER A 2 -3.63 -1.05 13.14
CA SER A 2 -4.55 -1.88 12.34
C SER A 2 -4.63 -1.40 10.89
N ALA A 3 -4.91 -2.31 9.95
CA ALA A 3 -5.06 -1.96 8.52
C ALA A 3 -6.06 -0.82 8.33
N LYS A 4 -7.23 -0.89 8.99
CA LYS A 4 -8.27 0.14 8.95
C LYS A 4 -7.76 1.52 9.42
N LYS A 5 -6.98 1.56 10.51
CA LYS A 5 -6.42 2.80 11.03
C LYS A 5 -5.37 3.38 10.08
N TRP A 6 -4.50 2.54 9.52
CA TRP A 6 -3.52 2.95 8.52
C TRP A 6 -4.19 3.51 7.26
N TRP A 7 -5.23 2.84 6.75
CA TRP A 7 -6.01 3.33 5.60
C TRP A 7 -6.66 4.69 5.85
N ALA A 8 -7.27 4.87 7.03
CA ALA A 8 -7.83 6.15 7.42
C ALA A 8 -6.75 7.24 7.52
N THR A 9 -5.52 6.88 7.89
CA THR A 9 -4.38 7.81 7.80
C THR A 9 -4.01 8.09 6.35
N GLN A 10 -3.83 7.10 5.48
CA GLN A 10 -3.34 7.35 4.11
C GLN A 10 -4.36 8.04 3.18
N LEU A 11 -5.64 7.70 3.32
CA LEU A 11 -6.70 8.13 2.38
C LEU A 11 -7.86 8.88 3.07
N GLY A 12 -7.82 9.03 4.39
CA GLY A 12 -8.92 9.65 5.12
C GLY A 12 -9.03 11.15 4.86
N PRO A 13 -10.25 11.71 5.00
CA PRO A 13 -10.52 13.13 4.76
C PRO A 13 -9.76 14.08 5.70
N GLY A 14 -9.20 13.57 6.80
CA GLY A 14 -8.48 14.35 7.81
C GLY A 14 -6.95 14.33 7.67
N ASN A 15 -6.36 13.53 6.77
CA ASN A 15 -4.92 13.55 6.55
C ASN A 15 -4.58 14.42 5.34
N ASN A 16 -4.49 15.72 5.61
CA ASN A 16 -3.75 16.74 4.88
C ASN A 16 -4.10 16.99 3.41
N SER A 17 -4.39 18.26 3.15
CA SER A 17 -4.42 18.98 1.87
C SER A 17 -3.16 18.83 0.97
N ASN A 18 -2.24 17.90 1.25
CA ASN A 18 -0.95 17.75 0.56
C ASN A 18 -0.76 16.46 -0.24
N ILE A 19 -1.61 15.43 -0.07
CA ILE A 19 -1.50 14.22 -0.92
C ILE A 19 -2.24 14.47 -2.24
N SER A 20 -1.47 14.53 -3.34
CA SER A 20 -2.01 14.73 -4.68
C SER A 20 -2.90 13.56 -5.10
N PHE A 21 -3.82 13.82 -6.04
CA PHE A 21 -4.65 12.77 -6.63
C PHE A 21 -3.81 11.62 -7.22
N SER A 22 -2.67 11.95 -7.84
CA SER A 22 -1.75 10.96 -8.40
C SER A 22 -1.15 10.05 -7.32
N GLN A 23 -0.71 10.61 -6.18
CA GLN A 23 -0.19 9.82 -5.06
C GLN A 23 -1.26 8.87 -4.49
N ARG A 24 -2.52 9.31 -4.41
CA ARG A 24 -3.64 8.44 -3.99
C ARG A 24 -3.84 7.26 -4.95
N LEU A 25 -3.80 7.52 -6.26
CA LEU A 25 -3.88 6.46 -7.28
C LEU A 25 -2.71 5.48 -7.18
N GLN A 26 -1.50 5.96 -6.90
CA GLN A 26 -0.33 5.10 -6.71
C GLN A 26 -0.51 4.18 -5.49
N ILE A 27 -0.93 4.72 -4.34
CA ILE A 27 -1.21 3.92 -3.13
C ILE A 27 -2.27 2.84 -3.41
N LEU A 28 -3.35 3.21 -4.12
CA LEU A 28 -4.40 2.27 -4.51
C LEU A 28 -3.88 1.20 -5.47
N ALA A 29 -3.10 1.57 -6.49
CA ALA A 29 -2.53 0.65 -7.46
C ALA A 29 -1.61 -0.38 -6.79
N TYR A 30 -0.71 0.06 -5.92
CA TYR A 30 0.20 -0.82 -5.18
C TYR A 30 -0.54 -1.74 -4.22
N THR A 31 -1.64 -1.27 -3.64
CA THR A 31 -2.51 -2.09 -2.81
C THR A 31 -3.20 -3.18 -3.62
N ILE A 32 -3.86 -2.81 -4.72
CA ILE A 32 -4.57 -3.75 -5.60
C ILE A 32 -3.58 -4.79 -6.12
N TRP A 33 -2.38 -4.36 -6.52
CA TRP A 33 -1.30 -5.24 -6.94
C TRP A 33 -0.91 -6.25 -5.88
N ASN A 34 -0.74 -5.83 -4.62
CA ASN A 34 -0.41 -6.71 -3.52
C ASN A 34 -1.52 -7.71 -3.18
N LEU A 35 -2.78 -7.29 -3.21
CA LEU A 35 -3.92 -8.19 -3.04
C LEU A 35 -4.00 -9.21 -4.18
N TRP A 36 -3.71 -8.78 -5.40
CA TRP A 36 -3.63 -9.68 -6.55
C TRP A 36 -2.49 -10.70 -6.41
N LYS A 37 -1.29 -10.28 -6.01
CA LYS A 37 -0.15 -11.17 -5.71
C LYS A 37 -0.51 -12.19 -4.62
N GLU A 38 -1.16 -11.76 -3.54
CA GLU A 38 -1.61 -12.66 -2.46
C GLU A 38 -2.59 -13.71 -3.00
N ARG A 39 -3.59 -13.28 -3.76
CA ARG A 39 -4.56 -14.20 -4.39
C ARG A 39 -3.85 -15.23 -5.26
N CYS A 40 -2.86 -14.80 -6.05
CA CYS A 40 -2.07 -15.71 -6.88
C CYS A 40 -1.27 -16.70 -6.03
N CYS A 41 -0.58 -16.24 -4.99
CA CYS A 41 0.16 -17.08 -4.05
C CYS A 41 -0.75 -18.14 -3.40
N ARG A 42 -1.98 -17.74 -3.04
CA ARG A 42 -2.99 -18.65 -2.48
C ARG A 42 -3.45 -19.72 -3.47
N ILE A 43 -3.67 -19.35 -4.72
CA ILE A 43 -4.20 -20.26 -5.75
C ILE A 43 -3.11 -21.17 -6.30
N PHE A 44 -1.94 -20.62 -6.62
CA PHE A 44 -0.90 -21.31 -7.38
C PHE A 44 0.20 -21.90 -6.49
N ASP A 45 0.55 -21.24 -5.38
CA ASP A 45 1.59 -21.74 -4.47
C ASP A 45 1.00 -22.51 -3.27
N HIS A 46 -0.33 -22.55 -3.15
CA HIS A 46 -1.05 -23.10 -1.99
C HIS A 46 -0.61 -22.50 -0.65
N LYS A 47 -0.09 -21.27 -0.67
CA LYS A 47 0.36 -20.52 0.51
C LYS A 47 -0.57 -19.36 0.77
N ALA A 48 -0.99 -19.19 2.01
CA ALA A 48 -1.86 -18.11 2.42
C ALA A 48 -1.15 -17.24 3.46
N LEU A 49 -1.08 -15.94 3.18
CA LEU A 49 -0.68 -14.98 4.20
C LEU A 49 -1.89 -14.70 5.11
N SER A 50 -1.61 -14.45 6.40
CA SER A 50 -2.61 -13.92 7.31
C SER A 50 -2.95 -12.47 6.95
N GLU A 51 -4.13 -11.99 7.33
CA GLU A 51 -4.54 -10.60 7.10
C GLU A 51 -3.48 -9.60 7.61
N GLN A 52 -2.86 -9.90 8.75
CA GLN A 52 -1.82 -9.08 9.35
C GLN A 52 -0.55 -9.05 8.48
N GLN A 53 -0.15 -10.19 7.92
CA GLN A 53 1.00 -10.29 7.02
C GLN A 53 0.74 -9.55 5.70
N VAL A 54 -0.46 -9.69 5.12
CA VAL A 54 -0.85 -8.96 3.90
C VAL A 54 -0.86 -7.45 4.14
N SER A 55 -1.44 -7.03 5.27
CA SER A 55 -1.46 -5.62 5.66
C SER A 55 -0.05 -5.06 5.84
N LEU A 56 0.86 -5.81 6.47
CA LEU A 56 2.24 -5.40 6.64
C LEU A 56 2.97 -5.29 5.30
N LEU A 57 2.79 -6.26 4.40
CA LEU A 57 3.37 -6.26 3.06
C LEU A 57 2.92 -5.03 2.26
N ILE A 58 1.63 -4.72 2.25
CA ILE A 58 1.09 -3.53 1.56
C ILE A 58 1.73 -2.25 2.11
N GLN A 59 1.85 -2.13 3.44
CA GLN A 59 2.47 -0.95 4.07
C GLN A 59 3.93 -0.79 3.68
N GLN A 60 4.68 -1.89 3.62
CA GLN A 60 6.09 -1.90 3.20
C GLN A 60 6.25 -1.50 1.73
N ASP A 61 5.48 -2.12 0.83
CA ASP A 61 5.54 -1.82 -0.61
C ASP A 61 5.15 -0.37 -0.91
N VAL A 62 4.10 0.15 -0.25
CA VAL A 62 3.67 1.55 -0.41
C VAL A 62 4.74 2.51 0.15
N GLY A 63 5.32 2.20 1.31
CA GLY A 63 6.39 3.01 1.88
C GLY A 63 7.65 3.05 1.00
N ALA A 64 8.04 1.91 0.43
CA ALA A 64 9.17 1.82 -0.50
C ALA A 64 8.92 2.65 -1.78
N MET A 65 7.70 2.60 -2.31
CA MET A 65 7.31 3.42 -3.46
C MET A 65 7.36 4.92 -3.15
N GLN A 66 6.90 5.33 -1.96
CA GLN A 66 6.95 6.74 -1.53
C GLN A 66 8.39 7.23 -1.41
N LEU A 67 9.27 6.45 -0.78
CA LEU A 67 10.70 6.77 -0.67
C LEU A 67 11.35 6.93 -2.04
N ALA A 68 11.15 5.97 -2.94
CA ALA A 68 11.70 6.03 -4.30
C ALA A 68 11.20 7.27 -5.08
N ARG A 69 9.96 7.69 -4.85
CA ARG A 69 9.41 8.90 -5.45
C ARG A 69 10.07 10.16 -4.88
N GLU A 70 10.30 10.23 -3.57
CA GLU A 70 10.97 11.37 -2.93
C GLU A 70 12.42 11.50 -3.40
N GLU A 71 13.14 10.39 -3.57
CA GLU A 71 14.49 10.36 -4.14
C GLU A 71 14.52 10.96 -5.55
N LEU A 72 13.58 10.56 -6.43
CA LEU A 72 13.45 11.10 -7.79
C LEU A 72 13.06 12.59 -7.84
N GLU A 73 12.36 13.09 -6.82
CA GLU A 73 11.99 14.52 -6.72
C GLU A 73 13.13 15.39 -6.17
N SER A 74 14.21 14.77 -5.65
CA SER A 74 15.37 15.46 -5.08
C SER A 74 16.56 15.65 -6.04
N GLU A 75 16.49 15.04 -7.22
CA GLU A 75 17.45 15.18 -8.34
C GLU A 75 17.06 16.28 -9.34
#